data_AF-A0A1G0I6N2-F1
#
_entry.id   AF-A0A1G0I6N2-F1
#
_cell.length_a   1.000
_cell.length_b   1.000
_cell.length_c   1.000
_cell.angle_alpha   90.00
_cell.angle_beta   90.00
_cell.angle_gamma   90.00
#
_symmetry.space_group_name_H-M   'P 1'
#
loop_
_entity.id
_entity.type
_entity.pdbx_description
1 polymer ?
#
loop_
_entity_poly.entity_id
_entity_poly.type
_entity_poly.pdbx_seq_one_letter_code
_entity_poly.pdbx_strand_id
1 'polypeptide(L)'
;MARKKRDPNEPDICPFRVVTDTREQAPWSFDGIHGDARDRNRPLIIPVVTRTLATGDYSIEGMELLVSVERKSIEDLYGTLGRERERFDREIVRLDAMRFAAVVIEADWREIINSPPPHTKLPPKSVYRSIIAYSQRFPRVHWFAMDGRRLAEITTFRILERFWKDRQEERKSSGQMHAQQRGNASNADQSPDRSAGAKHSQRIIRGGIYSK
;
A
#
# COMPACT_ATOMS: atom_id res chain seq x y z
N MET A 1 33.27 -7.60 22.11
CA MET A 1 32.15 -8.25 22.82
C MET A 1 31.34 -9.07 21.82
N ALA A 2 31.20 -10.38 22.02
CA ALA A 2 30.41 -11.23 21.12
C ALA A 2 28.92 -10.85 21.25
N ARG A 3 28.26 -10.55 20.13
CA ARG A 3 26.83 -10.23 20.09
C ARG A 3 26.06 -11.46 20.57
N LYS A 4 25.43 -11.38 21.76
CA LYS A 4 24.63 -12.46 22.36
C LYS A 4 23.62 -12.95 21.30
N LYS A 5 23.60 -14.26 21.01
CA LYS A 5 22.62 -14.85 20.09
C LYS A 5 21.22 -14.56 20.66
N ARG A 6 20.38 -13.87 19.87
CA ARG A 6 18.97 -13.63 20.22
C ARG A 6 18.24 -14.96 20.42
N ASP A 7 17.34 -14.99 21.39
CA ASP A 7 16.47 -16.15 21.64
C ASP A 7 15.61 -16.41 20.39
N PRO A 8 15.61 -17.63 19.83
CA PRO A 8 14.74 -17.99 18.71
C PRO A 8 13.26 -17.67 18.94
N ASN A 9 12.80 -17.68 20.20
CA ASN A 9 11.41 -17.42 20.58
C ASN A 9 11.12 -15.97 21.01
N GLU A 10 12.14 -15.12 21.10
CA GLU A 10 11.89 -13.70 21.37
C GLU A 10 11.06 -13.11 20.20
N PRO A 11 9.94 -12.42 20.45
CA PRO A 11 9.11 -11.88 19.40
C PRO A 11 9.78 -10.69 18.72
N ASP A 12 9.51 -10.51 17.42
CA ASP A 12 9.88 -9.28 16.71
C ASP A 12 8.72 -8.28 16.76
N ILE A 13 9.05 -7.00 16.89
CA ILE A 13 8.05 -5.93 16.94
C ILE A 13 7.81 -5.43 15.53
N CYS A 14 6.55 -5.35 15.12
CA CYS A 14 6.17 -4.75 13.85
C CYS A 14 6.67 -3.29 13.79
N PRO A 15 7.33 -2.87 12.69
CA PRO A 15 7.96 -1.54 12.61
C PRO A 15 6.96 -0.40 12.41
N PHE A 16 5.67 -0.70 12.33
CA PHE A 16 4.58 0.27 12.23
C PHE A 16 3.41 -0.16 13.12
N ARG A 17 2.47 0.77 13.33
CA ARG A 17 1.25 0.52 14.09
C ARG A 17 0.08 0.45 13.13
N VAL A 18 -0.77 -0.56 13.31
CA VAL A 18 -2.04 -0.64 12.57
C VAL A 18 -3.01 0.35 13.19
N VAL A 19 -3.64 1.17 12.36
CA VAL A 19 -4.74 2.04 12.78
C VAL A 19 -6.03 1.30 12.50
N THR A 20 -6.91 1.21 13.49
CA THR A 20 -8.27 0.69 13.37
C THR A 20 -9.26 1.85 13.49
N ASP A 21 -10.24 1.89 12.59
CA ASP A 21 -11.27 2.92 12.60
C ASP A 21 -12.12 2.86 13.87
N THR A 22 -12.46 4.02 14.42
CA THR A 22 -13.32 4.13 15.63
C THR A 22 -14.73 3.55 15.48
N ARG A 23 -15.22 3.37 14.25
CA ARG A 23 -16.56 2.85 13.95
C ARG A 23 -16.60 1.33 13.81
N GLU A 24 -15.44 0.68 13.67
CA GLU A 24 -15.34 -0.78 13.58
C GLU A 24 -15.76 -1.42 14.93
N GLN A 25 -16.87 -2.15 14.91
CA GLN A 25 -17.49 -2.71 16.12
C GLN A 25 -16.85 -4.04 16.55
N ALA A 26 -16.28 -4.78 15.61
CA ALA A 26 -15.66 -6.07 15.85
C ALA A 26 -14.24 -6.08 15.26
N PRO A 27 -13.32 -5.30 15.84
CA PRO A 27 -11.99 -5.15 15.28
C PRO A 27 -11.19 -6.47 15.35
N TRP A 28 -10.30 -6.64 14.37
CA TRP A 28 -9.25 -7.65 14.41
C TRP A 28 -8.19 -7.31 15.46
N SER A 29 -7.64 -8.32 16.11
CA SER A 29 -6.61 -8.12 17.15
C SER A 29 -5.19 -8.19 16.60
N PHE A 30 -5.02 -8.80 15.42
CA PHE A 30 -3.75 -9.09 14.77
C PHE A 30 -2.80 -9.99 15.58
N ASP A 31 -3.32 -10.74 16.55
CA ASP A 31 -2.53 -11.65 17.38
C ASP A 31 -2.11 -12.91 16.62
N GLY A 32 -1.04 -13.56 17.08
CA GLY A 32 -0.61 -14.88 16.58
C GLY A 32 -0.10 -14.88 15.13
N ILE A 33 0.17 -13.71 14.55
CA ILE A 33 0.83 -13.59 13.25
C ILE A 33 2.34 -13.74 13.45
N HIS A 34 3.00 -14.47 12.56
CA HIS A 34 4.43 -14.76 12.64
C HIS A 34 5.18 -14.13 11.47
N GLY A 35 6.49 -13.91 11.59
CA GLY A 35 7.34 -13.45 10.49
C GLY A 35 7.46 -14.47 9.36
N ASP A 36 8.15 -14.09 8.29
CA ASP A 36 8.42 -15.01 7.18
C ASP A 36 9.55 -16.00 7.54
N ALA A 37 9.83 -16.96 6.66
CA ALA A 37 10.91 -17.94 6.85
C ALA A 37 12.28 -17.28 7.06
N ARG A 38 12.55 -16.15 6.38
CA ARG A 38 13.77 -15.34 6.56
C ARG A 38 13.91 -14.78 7.98
N ASP A 39 12.77 -14.53 8.62
CA ASP A 39 12.63 -14.02 9.99
C ASP A 39 12.42 -15.19 10.97
N ARG A 40 12.75 -16.42 10.54
CA ARG A 40 12.65 -17.68 11.29
C ARG A 40 11.24 -17.96 11.83
N ASN A 41 10.21 -17.47 11.15
CA ASN A 41 8.81 -17.59 11.57
C ASN A 41 8.59 -17.13 13.03
N ARG A 42 9.31 -16.10 13.49
CA ARG A 42 9.20 -15.60 14.87
C ARG A 42 7.83 -14.95 15.11
N PRO A 43 7.25 -15.04 16.32
CA PRO A 43 6.01 -14.32 16.63
C PRO A 43 6.18 -12.81 16.43
N LEU A 44 5.18 -12.16 15.85
CA LEU A 44 5.15 -10.71 15.69
C LEU A 44 4.25 -10.07 16.75
N ILE A 45 4.78 -9.05 17.42
CA ILE A 45 3.96 -8.11 18.19
C ILE A 45 3.55 -6.99 17.24
N ILE A 46 2.26 -6.88 16.94
CA ILE A 46 1.69 -5.89 16.04
C ILE A 46 0.95 -4.85 16.89
N PRO A 47 1.51 -3.66 17.11
CA PRO A 47 0.81 -2.66 17.91
C PRO A 47 -0.35 -2.05 17.12
N VAL A 48 -1.49 -1.88 17.79
CA VAL A 48 -2.73 -1.33 17.21
C VAL A 48 -3.09 -0.01 17.90
N VAL A 49 -3.68 0.92 17.15
CA VAL A 49 -4.30 2.15 17.67
C VAL A 49 -5.68 2.35 17.10
N THR A 50 -6.60 2.85 17.91
CA THR A 50 -7.93 3.26 17.45
C THR A 50 -7.95 4.74 17.11
N ARG A 51 -8.34 5.11 15.89
CA ARG A 51 -8.55 6.50 15.44
C ARG A 51 -9.63 6.57 14.37
N THR A 52 -10.21 7.74 14.15
CA THR A 52 -11.13 7.93 13.02
C THR A 52 -10.35 8.03 11.70
N LEU A 53 -10.66 7.14 10.76
CA LEU A 53 -10.16 7.17 9.39
C LEU A 53 -11.12 7.91 8.47
N ALA A 54 -10.58 8.55 7.44
CA ALA A 54 -11.40 9.22 6.43
C ALA A 54 -12.25 8.21 5.62
N THR A 55 -11.71 7.02 5.36
CA THR A 55 -12.39 5.90 4.70
C THR A 55 -11.62 4.59 4.95
N GLY A 56 -12.32 3.46 4.97
CA GLY A 56 -11.77 2.15 5.35
C GLY A 56 -11.77 1.91 6.87
N ASP A 57 -11.46 0.67 7.24
CA ASP A 57 -11.47 0.20 8.63
C ASP A 57 -10.06 0.04 9.21
N TYR A 58 -9.06 -0.22 8.37
CA TYR A 58 -7.67 -0.42 8.80
C TYR A 58 -6.68 0.36 7.93
N SER A 59 -5.66 0.92 8.56
CA SER A 59 -4.57 1.62 7.88
C SER A 59 -3.26 1.52 8.68
N ILE A 60 -2.26 2.32 8.30
CA ILE A 60 -0.96 2.44 8.95
C ILE A 60 -0.84 3.83 9.56
N GLU A 61 -0.34 3.91 10.79
CA GLU A 61 -0.12 5.19 11.48
C GLU A 61 0.84 6.09 10.67
N GLY A 62 0.40 7.32 10.37
CA GLY A 62 1.13 8.29 9.55
C GLY A 62 1.04 8.05 8.03
N MET A 63 0.23 7.09 7.58
CA MET A 63 -0.05 6.81 6.17
C MET A 63 -1.55 6.62 5.90
N GLU A 64 -2.41 7.19 6.74
CA GLU A 64 -3.88 7.03 6.73
C GLU A 64 -4.53 7.50 5.42
N LEU A 65 -3.88 8.41 4.71
CA LEU A 65 -4.33 8.93 3.42
C LEU A 65 -3.73 8.20 2.21
N LEU A 66 -2.84 7.22 2.45
CA LEU A 66 -2.10 6.53 1.39
C LEU A 66 -2.55 5.09 1.21
N VAL A 67 -2.88 4.39 2.30
CA VAL A 67 -3.32 3.00 2.28
C VAL A 67 -4.53 2.79 3.17
N SER A 68 -5.50 2.01 2.72
CA SER A 68 -6.62 1.62 3.58
C SER A 68 -7.18 0.25 3.20
N VAL A 69 -7.65 -0.48 4.20
CA VAL A 69 -8.36 -1.75 4.04
C VAL A 69 -9.75 -1.63 4.63
N GLU A 70 -10.76 -1.86 3.81
CA GLU A 70 -12.17 -1.99 4.17
C GLU A 70 -12.46 -3.47 4.46
N ARG A 71 -12.95 -3.76 5.66
CA ARG A 71 -13.36 -5.10 6.07
C ARG A 71 -14.82 -5.32 5.70
N LYS A 72 -15.18 -6.55 5.33
CA LYS A 72 -16.56 -6.89 4.98
C LYS A 72 -16.91 -8.31 5.44
N SER A 73 -17.97 -8.49 6.22
CA SER A 73 -18.58 -9.81 6.37
C SER A 73 -19.34 -10.19 5.08
N ILE A 74 -19.82 -11.44 4.98
CA ILE A 74 -20.69 -11.83 3.87
C ILE A 74 -22.04 -11.08 3.91
N GLU A 75 -22.63 -10.88 5.08
CA GLU A 75 -23.85 -10.09 5.26
C GLU A 75 -23.64 -8.64 4.83
N ASP A 76 -22.54 -8.04 5.28
CA ASP A 76 -22.19 -6.67 4.92
C ASP A 76 -21.93 -6.54 3.42
N LEU A 77 -21.29 -7.53 2.79
CA LEU A 77 -21.04 -7.54 1.34
C LEU A 77 -22.36 -7.50 0.55
N TYR A 78 -23.29 -8.38 0.89
CA TYR A 78 -24.61 -8.45 0.24
C TYR A 78 -25.44 -7.19 0.50
N GLY A 79 -25.36 -6.62 1.71
CA GLY A 79 -25.98 -5.32 2.04
C GLY A 79 -25.40 -4.17 1.22
N THR A 80 -24.06 -4.10 1.17
CA THR A 80 -23.24 -3.11 0.47
C THR A 80 -23.55 -3.11 -1.03
N LEU A 81 -23.59 -4.28 -1.66
CA LEU A 81 -23.82 -4.40 -3.10
C LEU A 81 -25.32 -4.47 -3.49
N GLY A 82 -26.19 -4.47 -2.49
CA GLY A 82 -27.63 -4.40 -2.64
C GLY A 82 -28.17 -3.02 -2.26
N ARG A 83 -28.76 -2.94 -1.06
CA ARG A 83 -29.49 -1.76 -0.58
C ARG A 83 -28.60 -0.54 -0.31
N GLU A 84 -27.31 -0.74 -0.02
CA GLU A 84 -26.37 0.33 0.38
C GLU A 84 -25.43 0.73 -0.77
N ARG A 85 -25.74 0.30 -1.99
CA ARG A 85 -24.82 0.42 -3.13
C ARG A 85 -24.45 1.87 -3.47
N GLU A 86 -25.39 2.80 -3.41
CA GLU A 86 -25.12 4.23 -3.65
C GLU A 86 -24.21 4.86 -2.58
N ARG A 87 -24.27 4.36 -1.34
CA ARG A 87 -23.35 4.78 -0.28
C ARG A 87 -21.95 4.24 -0.58
N PHE A 88 -21.86 2.96 -0.95
CA PHE A 88 -20.58 2.32 -1.27
C PHE A 88 -19.93 2.91 -2.54
N ASP A 89 -20.72 3.30 -3.54
CA ASP A 89 -20.20 3.98 -4.75
C ASP A 89 -19.42 5.26 -4.38
N ARG A 90 -19.87 6.02 -3.37
CA ARG A 90 -19.15 7.20 -2.88
C ARG A 90 -17.91 6.85 -2.07
N GLU A 91 -17.93 5.71 -1.40
CA GLU A 91 -16.81 5.22 -0.58
C GLU A 91 -15.69 4.66 -1.44
N ILE A 92 -16.01 3.84 -2.43
CA ILE A 92 -15.02 3.24 -3.31
C ILE A 92 -14.28 4.29 -4.14
N VAL A 93 -14.94 5.41 -4.49
CA VAL A 93 -14.27 6.57 -5.10
C VAL A 93 -13.19 7.17 -4.17
N ARG A 94 -13.46 7.25 -2.85
CA ARG A 94 -12.46 7.74 -1.89
C ARG A 94 -11.32 6.75 -1.70
N LEU A 95 -11.63 5.45 -1.65
CA LEU A 95 -10.63 4.38 -1.58
C LEU A 95 -9.74 4.38 -2.82
N ASP A 96 -10.31 4.53 -4.02
CA ASP A 96 -9.55 4.56 -5.28
C ASP A 96 -8.68 5.81 -5.45
N ALA A 97 -8.91 6.86 -4.67
CA ALA A 97 -8.03 8.04 -4.65
C ALA A 97 -6.71 7.80 -3.87
N MET A 98 -6.62 6.72 -3.09
CA MET A 98 -5.43 6.38 -2.30
C MET A 98 -4.30 5.79 -3.17
N ARG A 99 -3.11 5.61 -2.61
CA ARG A 99 -2.03 4.91 -3.32
C ARG A 99 -2.39 3.43 -3.52
N PHE A 100 -2.98 2.82 -2.50
CA PHE A 100 -3.47 1.44 -2.51
C PHE A 100 -4.69 1.35 -1.60
N ALA A 101 -5.72 0.61 -2.02
CA ALA A 101 -6.82 0.25 -1.15
C ALA A 101 -7.24 -1.20 -1.38
N ALA A 102 -7.86 -1.80 -0.37
CA ALA A 102 -8.44 -3.13 -0.52
C ALA A 102 -9.78 -3.27 0.18
N VAL A 103 -10.65 -4.11 -0.37
CA VAL A 103 -11.81 -4.67 0.31
C VAL A 103 -11.49 -6.13 0.63
N VAL A 104 -11.42 -6.46 1.92
CA VAL A 104 -11.13 -7.81 2.39
C VAL A 104 -12.40 -8.40 3.00
N ILE A 105 -12.89 -9.46 2.37
CA ILE A 105 -14.14 -10.12 2.70
C ILE A 105 -13.85 -11.36 3.55
N GLU A 106 -14.55 -11.51 4.66
CA GLU A 106 -14.49 -12.67 5.57
C GLU A 106 -15.28 -13.89 5.03
N ALA A 107 -15.29 -14.08 3.72
CA ALA A 107 -15.89 -15.22 3.03
C ALA A 107 -15.15 -15.48 1.72
N ASP A 108 -14.95 -16.76 1.39
CA ASP A 108 -14.33 -17.15 0.13
C ASP A 108 -15.34 -17.09 -1.03
N TRP A 109 -14.86 -17.26 -2.27
CA TRP A 109 -15.75 -17.21 -3.43
C TRP A 109 -16.82 -18.32 -3.45
N ARG A 110 -16.54 -19.49 -2.86
CA ARG A 110 -17.51 -20.59 -2.81
C ARG A 110 -18.64 -20.23 -1.87
N GLU A 111 -18.33 -19.69 -0.70
CA GLU A 111 -19.29 -19.22 0.27
C GLU A 111 -20.11 -18.05 -0.29
N ILE A 112 -19.45 -17.04 -0.87
CA ILE A 112 -20.12 -15.89 -1.48
C ILE A 112 -21.15 -16.34 -2.53
N ILE A 113 -20.84 -17.36 -3.35
CA ILE A 113 -21.71 -17.78 -4.45
C ILE A 113 -22.79 -18.77 -4.00
N ASN A 114 -22.43 -19.73 -3.15
CA ASN A 114 -23.28 -20.88 -2.83
C ASN A 114 -24.06 -20.73 -1.52
N SER A 115 -23.64 -19.82 -0.63
CA SER A 115 -24.21 -19.64 0.70
C SER A 115 -24.61 -18.17 0.95
N PRO A 116 -25.51 -17.58 0.14
CA PRO A 116 -25.97 -16.22 0.38
C PRO A 116 -26.66 -16.08 1.74
N PRO A 117 -26.56 -14.91 2.40
CA PRO A 117 -27.27 -14.65 3.65
C PRO A 117 -28.79 -14.93 3.53
N PRO A 118 -29.45 -15.60 4.50
CA PRO A 118 -30.81 -16.14 4.34
C PRO A 118 -31.90 -15.15 3.92
N HIS A 119 -31.74 -13.86 4.21
CA HIS A 119 -32.74 -12.82 3.95
C HIS A 119 -32.42 -11.93 2.74
N THR A 120 -31.35 -12.22 2.00
CA THR A 120 -30.99 -11.42 0.83
C THR A 120 -31.87 -11.74 -0.37
N LYS A 121 -32.33 -10.71 -1.08
CA LYS A 121 -32.96 -10.84 -2.40
C LYS A 121 -31.97 -10.62 -3.54
N LEU A 122 -30.72 -10.23 -3.23
CA LEU A 122 -29.69 -9.96 -4.22
C LEU A 122 -29.14 -11.30 -4.75
N PRO A 123 -29.22 -11.60 -6.05
CA PRO A 123 -28.68 -12.84 -6.59
C PRO A 123 -27.14 -12.91 -6.41
N PRO A 124 -26.56 -14.05 -6.01
CA PRO A 124 -25.11 -14.20 -5.84
C PRO A 124 -24.31 -13.82 -7.10
N LYS A 125 -24.85 -14.13 -8.27
CA LYS A 125 -24.27 -13.75 -9.57
C LYS A 125 -24.12 -12.23 -9.73
N SER A 126 -25.02 -11.43 -9.14
CA SER A 126 -24.96 -9.97 -9.17
C SER A 126 -23.84 -9.44 -8.27
N VAL A 127 -23.59 -10.07 -7.11
CA VAL A 127 -22.45 -9.77 -6.24
C VAL A 127 -21.14 -10.01 -6.98
N TYR A 128 -20.96 -11.21 -7.54
CA TYR A 128 -19.77 -11.58 -8.30
C TYR A 128 -19.48 -10.61 -9.47
N ARG A 129 -20.50 -10.31 -10.28
CA ARG A 129 -20.37 -9.38 -11.41
C ARG A 129 -20.12 -7.93 -10.98
N SER A 130 -20.66 -7.52 -9.83
CA SER A 130 -20.40 -6.18 -9.27
C SER A 130 -18.93 -6.06 -8.87
N ILE A 131 -18.37 -7.06 -8.18
CA ILE A 131 -16.95 -7.06 -7.79
C ILE A 131 -16.04 -7.00 -9.02
N ILE A 132 -16.35 -7.75 -10.09
CA ILE A 132 -15.62 -7.64 -11.37
C ILE A 132 -15.70 -6.22 -11.93
N ALA A 133 -16.89 -5.64 -11.98
CA ALA A 133 -17.08 -4.29 -12.51
C ALA A 133 -16.33 -3.23 -11.67
N TYR A 134 -16.37 -3.33 -10.35
CA TYR A 134 -15.62 -2.44 -9.46
C TYR A 134 -14.12 -2.59 -9.65
N SER A 135 -13.62 -3.83 -9.74
CA SER A 135 -12.18 -4.09 -9.96
C SER A 135 -11.65 -3.49 -11.27
N GLN A 136 -12.49 -3.37 -12.30
CA GLN A 136 -12.11 -2.73 -13.57
C GLN A 136 -12.20 -1.20 -13.51
N ARG A 137 -13.20 -0.66 -12.80
CA ARG A 137 -13.49 0.78 -12.75
C ARG A 137 -12.64 1.53 -11.73
N PHE A 138 -12.23 0.84 -10.67
CA PHE A 138 -11.47 1.37 -9.53
C PHE A 138 -10.21 0.53 -9.35
N PRO A 139 -9.23 0.68 -10.25
CA PRO A 139 -8.08 -0.22 -10.33
C PRO A 139 -7.13 -0.13 -9.12
N ARG A 140 -7.28 0.86 -8.23
CA ARG A 140 -6.52 0.92 -6.98
C ARG A 140 -7.20 0.22 -5.81
N VAL A 141 -8.44 -0.24 -5.98
CA VAL A 141 -9.21 -0.97 -4.96
C VAL A 141 -9.20 -2.46 -5.30
N HIS A 142 -8.38 -3.20 -4.55
CA HIS A 142 -8.22 -4.64 -4.72
C HIS A 142 -9.22 -5.43 -3.88
N TRP A 143 -9.74 -6.54 -4.40
CA TRP A 143 -10.75 -7.35 -3.71
C TRP A 143 -10.18 -8.72 -3.31
N PHE A 144 -10.32 -9.06 -2.03
CA PHE A 144 -9.82 -10.31 -1.44
C PHE A 144 -10.96 -11.07 -0.76
N ALA A 145 -11.40 -12.18 -1.34
CA ALA A 145 -12.36 -13.11 -0.74
C ALA A 145 -11.61 -14.20 0.03
N MET A 146 -11.69 -14.19 1.35
CA MET A 146 -10.85 -15.02 2.23
C MET A 146 -11.67 -16.06 2.98
N ASP A 147 -11.10 -17.24 3.20
CA ASP A 147 -11.70 -18.31 4.00
C ASP A 147 -11.79 -17.91 5.48
N GLY A 148 -12.88 -17.22 5.82
CA GLY A 148 -13.23 -16.77 7.15
C GLY A 148 -12.43 -15.59 7.69
N ARG A 149 -12.86 -15.14 8.87
CA ARG A 149 -12.33 -13.99 9.62
C ARG A 149 -10.82 -14.04 9.82
N ARG A 150 -10.26 -15.20 10.16
CA ARG A 150 -8.83 -15.31 10.50
C ARG A 150 -7.94 -15.08 9.28
N LEU A 151 -8.28 -15.65 8.13
CA LEU A 151 -7.48 -15.43 6.93
C LEU A 151 -7.63 -13.99 6.43
N ALA A 152 -8.83 -13.39 6.56
CA ALA A 152 -9.06 -11.98 6.28
C ALA A 152 -8.18 -11.04 7.13
N GLU A 153 -8.08 -11.30 8.43
CA GLU A 153 -7.21 -10.56 9.34
C GLU A 153 -5.73 -10.66 8.95
N ILE A 154 -5.24 -11.89 8.70
CA ILE A 154 -3.86 -12.12 8.28
C ILE A 154 -3.58 -11.39 6.95
N THR A 155 -4.47 -11.54 5.98
CA THR A 155 -4.34 -10.90 4.66
C THR A 155 -4.29 -9.38 4.80
N THR A 156 -5.15 -8.80 5.64
CA THR A 156 -5.13 -7.36 5.93
C THR A 156 -3.78 -6.90 6.46
N PHE A 157 -3.25 -7.60 7.47
CA PHE A 157 -1.92 -7.27 7.99
C PHE A 157 -0.84 -7.35 6.89
N ARG A 158 -0.86 -8.40 6.07
CA ARG A 158 0.13 -8.60 5.00
C ARG A 158 0.05 -7.56 3.89
N ILE A 159 -1.14 -7.07 3.58
CA ILE A 159 -1.35 -5.95 2.66
C ILE A 159 -0.66 -4.69 3.21
N LEU A 160 -0.96 -4.34 4.47
CA LEU A 160 -0.37 -3.16 5.13
C LEU A 160 1.16 -3.32 5.25
N GLU A 161 1.63 -4.51 5.60
CA GLU A 161 3.05 -4.81 5.73
C GLU A 161 3.80 -4.66 4.40
N ARG A 162 3.24 -5.18 3.28
CA ARG A 162 3.86 -5.01 1.96
C ARG A 162 3.92 -3.53 1.58
N PHE A 163 2.81 -2.81 1.74
CA PHE A 163 2.75 -1.38 1.47
C PHE A 163 3.81 -0.60 2.26
N TRP A 164 3.96 -0.90 3.57
CA TRP A 164 5.01 -0.30 4.39
C TRP A 164 6.41 -0.60 3.85
N LYS A 165 6.71 -1.87 3.54
CA LYS A 165 8.02 -2.29 3.01
C LYS A 165 8.36 -1.50 1.72
N ASP A 166 7.42 -1.38 0.79
CA ASP A 166 7.58 -0.59 -0.43
C ASP A 166 7.90 0.88 -0.13
N ARG A 167 7.15 1.50 0.79
CA ARG A 167 7.38 2.89 1.19
C ARG A 167 8.74 3.11 1.83
N GLN A 168 9.25 2.14 2.59
CA GLN A 168 10.58 2.21 3.19
C GLN A 168 11.69 2.06 2.16
N GLU A 169 11.49 1.23 1.13
CA GLU A 169 12.43 1.08 0.01
C GLU A 169 12.51 2.35 -0.82
N GLU A 170 11.36 2.93 -1.19
CA GLU A 170 11.28 4.21 -1.92
C GLU A 170 12.01 5.35 -1.17
N ARG A 171 11.79 5.46 0.15
CA ARG A 171 12.46 6.47 0.99
C ARG A 171 13.99 6.33 1.00
N LYS A 172 14.51 5.10 1.06
CA LYS A 172 15.95 4.83 1.01
C LYS A 172 16.53 5.23 -0.34
N SER A 173 15.86 4.85 -1.43
CA SER A 173 16.27 5.19 -2.80
C SER A 173 16.30 6.70 -3.02
N SER A 174 15.26 7.43 -2.62
CA SER A 174 15.23 8.91 -2.74
C SER A 174 16.32 9.59 -1.90
N GLY A 175 16.59 9.08 -0.69
CA GLY A 175 17.66 9.61 0.17
C GLY A 175 19.06 9.40 -0.42
N GLN A 176 19.31 8.25 -1.03
CA GLN A 176 20.57 7.95 -1.74
C GLN A 176 20.75 8.84 -2.97
N MET A 177 19.69 9.05 -3.77
CA MET A 177 19.74 9.94 -4.93
C MET A 177 20.06 11.39 -4.54
N HIS A 178 19.44 11.91 -3.48
CA HIS A 178 19.73 13.27 -3.00
C HIS A 178 21.14 13.41 -2.42
N ALA A 179 21.66 12.40 -1.71
CA ALA A 179 23.03 12.39 -1.22
C ALA A 179 24.05 12.39 -2.38
N GLN A 180 23.79 11.59 -3.42
CA GLN A 180 24.64 11.52 -4.62
C GLN A 180 24.65 12.85 -5.40
N GLN A 181 23.50 13.50 -5.54
CA GLN A 181 23.40 14.81 -6.21
C GLN A 181 24.12 15.92 -5.45
N ARG A 182 24.05 15.94 -4.10
CA ARG A 182 24.79 16.91 -3.29
C ARG A 182 26.31 16.69 -3.37
N GLY A 183 26.77 15.44 -3.31
CA GLY A 183 28.19 15.10 -3.47
C GLY A 183 28.77 15.49 -4.84
N ASN A 184 27.99 15.31 -5.91
CA ASN A 184 28.38 15.74 -7.26
C ASN A 184 28.42 17.27 -7.40
N ALA A 185 27.48 18.00 -6.79
CA ALA A 185 27.47 19.46 -6.83
C ALA A 185 28.64 20.08 -6.05
N SER A 186 29.01 19.51 -4.90
CA SER A 186 30.19 19.96 -4.14
C SER A 186 31.53 19.69 -4.84
N ASN A 187 31.60 18.68 -5.71
CA ASN A 187 32.80 18.40 -6.52
C ASN A 187 32.91 19.27 -7.78
N ALA A 188 31.79 19.84 -8.27
CA ALA A 188 31.81 20.74 -9.42
C ALA A 188 32.35 22.15 -9.08
N ASP A 189 32.21 22.57 -7.82
CA ASP A 189 32.64 23.87 -7.30
C ASP A 189 34.16 23.95 -6.96
N GLN A 190 34.90 22.84 -7.16
CA GLN A 190 36.36 22.78 -7.03
C GLN A 190 37.07 22.74 -8.40
N SER A 191 36.49 23.36 -9.43
CA SER A 191 37.17 23.53 -10.71
C SER A 191 38.25 24.63 -10.59
N PRO A 192 39.53 24.35 -10.85
CA PRO A 192 40.57 25.38 -10.77
C PRO A 192 40.38 26.40 -11.89
N ASP A 193 40.39 27.67 -11.48
CA ASP A 193 40.43 28.87 -12.31
C ASP A 193 41.39 28.69 -13.50
N ARG A 194 40.85 28.67 -14.72
CA ARG A 194 41.65 28.67 -15.95
C ARG A 194 41.86 30.11 -16.43
N SER A 195 42.71 30.84 -15.72
CA SER A 195 43.32 32.06 -16.25
C SER A 195 44.58 31.71 -17.05
N ALA A 196 44.47 31.55 -18.38
CA ALA A 196 45.63 31.68 -19.28
C ALA A 196 45.23 31.83 -20.76
N GLY A 197 45.61 32.97 -21.35
CA GLY A 197 46.23 32.97 -22.68
C GLY A 197 45.36 33.35 -23.88
N ALA A 198 45.10 34.65 -24.04
CA ALA A 198 44.80 35.23 -25.35
C ALA A 198 46.08 35.30 -26.21
N LYS A 199 46.11 34.67 -27.40
CA LYS A 199 46.90 35.14 -28.56
C LYS A 199 46.25 34.77 -29.91
N HIS A 200 45.95 35.85 -30.63
CA HIS A 200 45.85 36.08 -32.08
C HIS A 200 46.41 35.01 -33.03
N SER A 201 45.64 34.64 -34.08
CA SER A 201 46.15 34.58 -35.46
C SER A 201 45.00 34.64 -36.48
N GLN A 202 45.19 35.49 -37.50
CA GLN A 202 44.30 35.77 -38.63
C GLN A 202 44.49 34.74 -39.76
N ARG A 203 43.42 34.36 -40.49
CA ARG A 203 43.13 34.74 -41.90
C ARG A 203 41.96 33.89 -42.48
N ILE A 204 40.84 34.50 -42.92
CA ILE A 204 40.37 34.74 -44.33
C ILE A 204 40.50 33.46 -45.23
N ILE A 205 39.53 32.93 -46.01
CA ILE A 205 38.63 33.51 -47.04
C ILE A 205 37.48 32.52 -47.42
N ARG A 206 36.26 33.08 -47.60
CA ARG A 206 35.10 32.79 -48.50
C ARG A 206 34.78 31.36 -49.02
N GLY A 207 33.47 31.06 -48.99
CA GLY A 207 32.69 30.86 -50.24
C GLY A 207 31.74 29.64 -50.32
N GLY A 208 30.48 29.88 -50.73
CA GLY A 208 29.57 28.89 -51.33
C GLY A 208 28.35 28.54 -50.46
N ILE A 209 27.12 29.08 -50.62
CA ILE A 209 26.12 29.00 -51.73
C ILE A 209 25.22 27.73 -51.64
N TYR A 210 23.93 27.96 -51.28
CA TYR A 210 22.67 27.25 -51.63
C TYR A 210 22.51 25.76 -51.18
N SER A 211 21.35 25.16 -50.92
CA SER A 211 19.91 25.51 -50.89
C SER A 211 19.15 24.19 -50.60
N LYS A 212 17.92 24.34 -50.06
CA LYS A 212 16.79 23.37 -49.99
C LYS A 212 16.83 22.30 -48.91
#